data_AF-A0AA36NCK2-F1
#
_entry.id   AF-A0AA36NCK2-F1
#
_cell.length_a   1.000
_cell.length_b   1.000
_cell.length_c   1.000
_cell.angle_alpha   90.00
_cell.angle_beta   90.00
_cell.angle_gamma   90.00
#
_symmetry.space_group_name_H-M   'P 1'
#
loop_
_entity.id
_entity.type
_entity.pdbx_description
1 polymer ?
#
loop_
_entity_poly.entity_id
_entity_poly.type
_entity_poly.pdbx_seq_one_letter_code
_entity_poly.pdbx_strand_id
1 'polypeptide(L)'
;MFRALSFAMPLLAAGEGALRGARADVACSGSGALPPAPACYGGSLLVQTFNINVVSVDGNVGVVDMKADGVHPGQCNGAQFQNNEGAITLESDNSCGLSDLPGYEYNVQYCSDQDHLIVNLVKPINVRVVLNSQTCAPAGEV
;
A
#
# COMPACT_ATOMS: atom_id res chain seq x y z
N MET A 1 -25.08 -62.75 -3.76
CA MET A 1 -25.09 -61.38 -4.33
C MET A 1 -24.08 -60.55 -3.54
N PHE A 2 -23.04 -60.05 -4.23
CA PHE A 2 -21.84 -59.46 -3.62
C PHE A 2 -22.11 -58.06 -3.06
N ARG A 3 -21.65 -57.82 -1.83
CA ARG A 3 -21.75 -56.53 -1.11
C ARG A 3 -20.44 -55.78 -1.32
N ALA A 4 -20.45 -54.75 -2.16
CA ALA A 4 -19.26 -53.94 -2.42
C ALA A 4 -18.98 -53.00 -1.23
N LEU A 5 -17.87 -53.25 -0.52
CA LEU A 5 -17.29 -52.33 0.45
C LEU A 5 -16.50 -51.25 -0.29
N SER A 6 -17.03 -50.03 -0.34
CA SER A 6 -16.29 -48.85 -0.81
C SER A 6 -15.32 -48.40 0.27
N PHE A 7 -14.03 -48.65 0.06
CA PHE A 7 -12.94 -48.04 0.82
C PHE A 7 -12.67 -46.65 0.24
N ALA A 8 -13.06 -45.60 0.95
CA ALA A 8 -12.56 -44.25 0.69
C ALA A 8 -11.23 -44.08 1.42
N MET A 9 -10.12 -44.11 0.68
CA MET A 9 -8.80 -43.73 1.16
C MET A 9 -8.60 -42.21 1.08
N PRO A 10 -7.76 -41.64 1.95
CA PRO A 10 -7.70 -40.20 2.23
C PRO A 10 -6.94 -39.45 1.14
N LEU A 11 -7.46 -38.27 0.75
CA LEU A 11 -6.66 -37.27 0.05
C LEU A 11 -5.66 -36.69 1.07
N LEU A 12 -4.43 -37.19 1.05
CA LEU A 12 -3.28 -36.44 1.57
C LEU A 12 -3.05 -35.24 0.65
N ALA A 13 -3.34 -34.04 1.14
CA ALA A 13 -2.80 -32.81 0.58
C ALA A 13 -1.30 -32.74 0.93
N ALA A 14 -0.45 -33.31 0.08
CA ALA A 14 0.89 -32.76 -0.14
C ALA A 14 0.67 -31.47 -0.93
N GLY A 15 1.14 -30.29 -0.51
CA GLY A 15 2.42 -29.99 0.07
C GLY A 15 3.07 -29.00 -0.88
N GLU A 16 2.88 -27.71 -0.65
CA GLU A 16 3.75 -26.69 -1.22
C GLU A 16 4.37 -25.96 -0.05
N GLY A 17 5.46 -26.56 0.44
CA GLY A 17 6.45 -25.81 1.19
C GLY A 17 6.86 -24.63 0.32
N ALA A 18 6.51 -23.44 0.78
CA ALA A 18 6.96 -22.19 0.20
C ALA A 18 8.49 -22.22 0.16
N LEU A 19 9.02 -22.54 -1.01
CA LEU A 19 10.44 -22.51 -1.29
C LEU A 19 10.91 -21.06 -1.13
N ARG A 20 11.76 -20.87 -0.12
CA ARG A 20 12.67 -19.74 0.03
C ARG A 20 13.27 -19.36 -1.32
N GLY A 21 13.08 -18.11 -1.76
CA GLY A 21 13.98 -17.49 -2.74
C GLY A 21 13.35 -16.85 -3.98
N ALA A 22 12.02 -16.87 -4.17
CA ALA A 22 11.40 -15.88 -5.06
C ALA A 22 11.27 -14.58 -4.27
N ARG A 23 11.63 -13.43 -4.85
CA ARG A 23 11.20 -12.13 -4.31
C ARG A 23 9.72 -12.27 -4.01
N ALA A 24 9.32 -12.19 -2.75
CA ALA A 24 7.91 -12.09 -2.41
C ALA A 24 7.49 -10.76 -3.04
N ASP A 25 6.98 -10.83 -4.27
CA ASP A 25 6.29 -9.72 -4.87
C ASP A 25 5.19 -9.38 -3.86
N VAL A 26 5.20 -8.14 -3.36
CA VAL A 26 4.17 -7.73 -2.40
C VAL A 26 2.87 -7.75 -3.17
N ALA A 27 2.09 -8.81 -3.01
CA ALA A 27 0.81 -8.91 -3.68
C ALA A 27 -0.07 -7.76 -3.19
N CYS A 28 -0.55 -6.95 -4.13
CA CYS A 28 -1.57 -5.94 -3.87
C CYS A 28 -2.86 -6.45 -4.50
N SER A 29 -3.90 -6.67 -3.69
CA SER A 29 -5.19 -7.12 -4.20
C SER A 29 -6.34 -6.33 -3.58
N GLY A 30 -7.48 -6.45 -4.26
CA GLY A 30 -8.68 -5.69 -3.94
C GLY A 30 -8.77 -4.38 -4.72
N SER A 31 -10.00 -3.88 -4.84
CA SER A 31 -10.34 -2.65 -5.56
C SER A 31 -11.21 -1.73 -4.70
N GLY A 32 -11.14 -1.90 -3.38
CA GLY A 32 -11.94 -1.15 -2.41
C GLY A 32 -11.45 0.28 -2.21
N ALA A 33 -12.35 1.12 -1.71
CA ALA A 33 -12.03 2.46 -1.24
C ALA A 33 -11.16 2.40 0.04
N LEU A 34 -10.47 3.50 0.32
CA LEU A 34 -9.77 3.68 1.60
C LEU A 34 -10.77 3.61 2.76
N PRO A 35 -10.35 3.14 3.95
CA PRO A 35 -11.22 3.07 5.10
C PRO A 35 -11.64 4.48 5.56
N PRO A 36 -12.74 4.59 6.32
CA PRO A 36 -13.15 5.87 6.89
C PRO A 36 -12.02 6.52 7.70
N ALA A 37 -11.86 7.83 7.54
CA ALA A 37 -10.87 8.60 8.29
C ALA A 37 -11.19 8.67 9.80
N PRO A 38 -10.18 8.83 10.68
CA PRO A 38 -8.76 8.91 10.36
C PRO A 38 -8.14 7.52 10.12
N ALA A 39 -7.28 7.41 9.12
CA ALA A 39 -6.51 6.19 8.85
C ALA A 39 -5.06 6.56 8.53
N CYS A 40 -4.10 5.86 9.13
CA CYS A 40 -2.69 6.18 8.97
C CYS A 40 -1.88 4.98 8.51
N TYR A 41 -0.94 5.24 7.61
CA TYR A 41 -0.08 4.23 7.01
C TYR A 41 1.37 4.66 7.15
N GLY A 42 2.23 3.71 7.51
CA GLY A 42 3.65 3.97 7.76
C GLY A 42 4.54 2.85 7.29
N GLY A 43 5.72 3.23 6.80
CA GLY A 43 6.73 2.28 6.37
C GLY A 43 8.04 2.97 6.03
N SER A 44 9.08 2.17 5.82
CA SER A 44 10.40 2.68 5.52
C SER A 44 11.13 1.80 4.51
N LEU A 45 12.05 2.43 3.79
CA LEU A 45 13.00 1.81 2.90
C LEU A 45 14.39 2.39 3.18
N LEU A 46 15.27 1.57 3.75
CA LEU A 46 16.61 2.00 4.18
C LEU A 46 16.52 3.17 5.19
N VAL A 47 16.91 4.37 4.77
CA VAL A 47 16.88 5.61 5.58
C VAL A 47 15.72 6.53 5.19
N GLN A 48 14.87 6.13 4.24
CA GLN A 48 13.69 6.86 3.82
C GLN A 48 12.48 6.33 4.60
N THR A 49 11.76 7.22 5.29
CA THR A 49 10.52 6.92 5.99
C THR A 49 9.37 7.61 5.26
N PHE A 50 8.21 6.95 5.21
CA PHE A 50 6.98 7.48 4.62
C PHE A 50 5.85 7.37 5.64
N ASN A 51 5.11 8.46 5.81
CA ASN A 51 3.88 8.53 6.58
C ASN A 51 2.78 9.14 5.72
N ILE A 52 1.62 8.50 5.70
CA ILE A 52 0.42 8.97 5.03
C ILE A 52 -0.72 8.94 6.04
N ASN A 53 -1.35 10.09 6.26
CA ASN A 53 -2.52 10.25 7.11
C ASN A 53 -3.72 10.62 6.23
N VAL A 54 -4.73 9.76 6.21
CA VAL A 54 -6.01 10.00 5.56
C VAL A 54 -6.88 10.84 6.50
N VAL A 55 -7.05 12.11 6.15
CA VAL A 55 -7.74 13.12 6.95
C VAL A 55 -9.25 13.06 6.73
N SER A 56 -9.68 12.82 5.48
CA SER A 56 -11.10 12.66 5.14
C SER A 56 -11.26 11.78 3.90
N VAL A 57 -12.40 11.09 3.82
CA VAL A 57 -12.80 10.26 2.67
C VAL A 57 -14.27 10.53 2.37
N ASP A 58 -14.58 10.78 1.11
CA ASP A 58 -15.93 10.87 0.57
C ASP A 58 -16.01 10.03 -0.73
N GLY A 59 -16.48 8.80 -0.59
CA GLY A 59 -16.47 7.81 -1.67
C GLY A 59 -15.05 7.48 -2.13
N ASN A 60 -14.74 7.84 -3.38
CA ASN A 60 -13.44 7.58 -4.01
C ASN A 60 -12.49 8.78 -3.96
N VAL A 61 -12.89 9.88 -3.33
CA VAL A 61 -12.04 11.08 -3.19
C VAL A 61 -11.80 11.38 -1.71
N GLY A 62 -10.77 12.15 -1.42
CA GLY A 62 -10.50 12.52 -0.04
C GLY A 62 -9.30 13.44 0.11
N VAL A 63 -8.86 13.59 1.35
CA VAL A 63 -7.73 14.44 1.74
C VAL A 63 -6.73 13.62 2.52
N VAL A 64 -5.45 13.77 2.17
CA VAL A 64 -4.33 13.18 2.88
C VAL A 64 -3.30 14.23 3.27
N ASP A 65 -2.66 13.99 4.41
CA ASP A 65 -1.38 14.58 4.76
C ASP A 65 -0.30 13.53 4.48
N MET A 66 0.80 13.94 3.85
CA MET A 66 1.92 13.04 3.59
C MET A 66 3.22 13.67 4.03
N LYS A 67 4.10 12.81 4.55
CA LYS A 67 5.49 13.15 4.80
C LYS A 67 6.39 12.01 4.40
N ALA A 68 7.50 12.36 3.78
CA ALA A 68 8.64 11.48 3.64
C ALA A 68 9.87 12.16 4.23
N ASP A 69 10.61 11.43 5.05
CA ASP A 69 11.86 11.87 5.67
C ASP A 69 13.01 11.01 5.16
N GLY A 70 14.18 11.60 4.90
CA GLY A 70 15.36 10.86 4.46
C GLY A 70 16.12 11.57 3.36
N VAL A 71 16.57 10.81 2.36
CA VAL A 71 17.38 11.33 1.24
C VAL A 71 16.55 12.24 0.34
N HIS A 72 15.27 11.90 0.14
CA HIS A 72 14.32 12.67 -0.63
C HIS A 72 13.16 13.08 0.28
N PRO A 73 13.33 14.18 1.03
CA PRO A 73 12.27 14.65 1.89
C PRO A 73 11.15 15.24 1.05
N GLY A 74 9.93 15.06 1.52
CA GLY A 74 8.73 15.58 0.89
C GLY A 74 7.64 15.76 1.93
N GLN A 75 6.84 16.80 1.80
CA GLN A 75 5.71 17.02 2.71
C GLN A 75 4.59 17.78 2.01
N CYS A 76 3.36 17.38 2.32
CA CYS A 76 2.16 18.11 1.98
C CYS A 76 1.14 17.93 3.11
N ASN A 77 0.36 18.98 3.37
CA ASN A 77 -0.79 18.91 4.26
C ASN A 77 -2.02 19.28 3.44
N GLY A 78 -3.07 18.47 3.52
CA GLY A 78 -4.33 18.70 2.82
C GLY A 78 -4.31 18.38 1.32
N ALA A 79 -3.46 17.45 0.86
CA ALA A 79 -3.43 17.04 -0.53
C ALA A 79 -4.71 16.25 -0.87
N GLN A 80 -5.39 16.64 -1.95
CA GLN A 80 -6.55 15.92 -2.44
C GLN A 80 -6.10 14.66 -3.15
N PHE A 81 -6.85 13.57 -2.99
CA PHE A 81 -6.60 12.35 -3.73
C PHE A 81 -7.87 11.81 -4.39
N GLN A 82 -7.67 11.05 -5.46
CA GLN A 82 -8.66 10.17 -6.07
C GLN A 82 -8.17 8.73 -6.02
N ASN A 83 -9.06 7.82 -5.65
CA ASN A 83 -8.86 6.38 -5.67
C ASN A 83 -9.65 5.78 -6.84
N ASN A 84 -8.93 5.29 -7.84
CA ASN A 84 -9.50 4.58 -8.99
C ASN A 84 -9.11 3.11 -8.91
N GLU A 85 -10.00 2.26 -8.39
CA GLU A 85 -9.80 0.81 -8.24
C GLU A 85 -8.51 0.43 -7.49
N GLY A 86 -8.16 1.19 -6.45
CA GLY A 86 -6.95 1.02 -5.65
C GLY A 86 -5.78 1.88 -6.12
N ALA A 87 -5.81 2.47 -7.31
CA ALA A 87 -4.77 3.43 -7.73
C ALA A 87 -5.04 4.81 -7.12
N ILE A 88 -4.12 5.28 -6.28
CA ILE A 88 -4.21 6.59 -5.62
C ILE A 88 -3.48 7.63 -6.45
N THR A 89 -4.22 8.62 -6.93
CA THR A 89 -3.69 9.80 -7.64
C THR A 89 -3.86 11.01 -6.74
N LEU A 90 -2.78 11.74 -6.48
CA LEU A 90 -2.87 13.03 -5.79
C LEU A 90 -3.24 14.10 -6.82
N GLU A 91 -4.29 14.86 -6.55
CA GLU A 91 -4.74 15.93 -7.42
C GLU A 91 -3.94 17.21 -7.18
N SER A 92 -3.50 17.84 -8.28
CA SER A 92 -2.68 19.07 -8.35
C SER A 92 -1.18 18.87 -8.09
N ASP A 93 -0.39 19.93 -8.35
CA ASP A 93 1.09 20.07 -8.33
C ASP A 93 1.81 19.64 -7.02
N ASN A 94 1.09 18.99 -6.11
CA ASN A 94 1.55 18.48 -4.83
C ASN A 94 1.86 16.99 -4.95
N SER A 95 2.93 16.64 -5.67
CA SER A 95 3.62 15.35 -5.49
C SER A 95 4.22 15.19 -4.07
N CYS A 96 3.80 16.04 -3.15
CA CYS A 96 4.34 16.28 -1.82
C CYS A 96 5.86 16.45 -1.86
N GLY A 97 6.40 17.02 -2.94
CA GLY A 97 7.83 17.21 -3.14
C GLY A 97 8.60 15.98 -3.65
N LEU A 98 7.95 14.81 -3.76
CA LEU A 98 8.62 13.54 -4.09
C LEU A 98 8.91 13.38 -5.58
N SER A 99 8.22 14.11 -6.46
CA SER A 99 8.48 14.14 -7.91
C SER A 99 9.18 15.43 -8.38
N ASP A 100 9.54 16.33 -7.48
CA ASP A 100 10.12 17.63 -7.86
C ASP A 100 11.54 17.51 -8.42
N LEU A 101 12.18 16.35 -8.20
CA LEU A 101 13.47 16.03 -8.81
C LEU A 101 13.27 15.51 -10.24
N PRO A 102 13.97 16.10 -11.24
CA PRO A 102 13.82 15.71 -12.63
C PRO A 102 14.19 14.23 -12.81
N GLY A 103 13.24 13.45 -13.32
CA GLY A 103 13.41 12.02 -13.58
C GLY A 103 13.03 11.10 -12.42
N TYR A 104 12.56 11.64 -11.29
CA TYR A 104 11.89 10.85 -10.26
C TYR A 104 10.43 10.60 -10.63
N GLU A 105 9.98 9.36 -10.42
CA GLU A 105 8.62 8.95 -10.72
C GLU A 105 8.19 7.94 -9.66
N TYR A 106 7.01 8.15 -9.07
CA TYR A 106 6.40 7.23 -8.13
C TYR A 106 4.91 7.09 -8.38
N ASN A 107 4.32 6.00 -7.89
CA ASN A 107 2.87 5.87 -7.78
C ASN A 107 2.49 5.24 -6.44
N VAL A 108 1.25 5.44 -6.03
CA VAL A 108 0.71 4.92 -4.78
C VAL A 108 -0.48 4.03 -5.08
N GLN A 109 -0.50 2.86 -4.47
CA GLN A 109 -1.59 1.90 -4.61
C GLN A 109 -2.11 1.48 -3.25
N TYR A 110 -3.42 1.44 -3.09
CA TYR A 110 -4.11 0.88 -1.93
C TYR A 110 -4.57 -0.54 -2.20
N CYS A 111 -4.22 -1.45 -1.30
CA CYS A 111 -4.51 -2.88 -1.40
C CYS A 111 -5.57 -3.22 -0.34
N SER A 112 -6.85 -3.14 -0.72
CA SER A 112 -7.96 -3.19 0.23
C SER A 112 -8.11 -4.54 0.94
N ASP A 113 -7.63 -5.63 0.34
CA ASP A 113 -7.68 -6.95 0.99
C ASP A 113 -6.66 -7.09 2.13
N GLN A 114 -5.60 -6.26 2.10
CA GLN A 114 -4.52 -6.27 3.09
C GLN A 114 -4.55 -5.05 4.03
N ASP A 115 -5.37 -4.04 3.73
CA ASP A 115 -5.37 -2.72 4.40
C ASP A 115 -3.95 -2.13 4.52
N HIS A 116 -3.28 -1.99 3.37
CA HIS A 116 -2.00 -1.29 3.29
C HIS A 116 -1.90 -0.44 2.02
N LEU A 117 -0.94 0.48 2.04
CA LEU A 117 -0.52 1.22 0.86
C LEU A 117 0.81 0.67 0.36
N ILE A 118 1.02 0.75 -0.96
CA ILE A 118 2.30 0.49 -1.59
C ILE A 118 2.72 1.74 -2.33
N VAL A 119 3.88 2.28 -1.95
CA VAL A 119 4.56 3.33 -2.71
C VAL A 119 5.54 2.64 -3.65
N ASN A 120 5.23 2.66 -4.95
CA ASN A 120 6.12 2.15 -5.98
C ASN A 120 6.99 3.30 -6.46
N LEU A 121 8.28 3.26 -6.11
CA LEU A 121 9.31 4.10 -6.71
C LEU A 121 9.60 3.49 -8.08
N VAL A 122 9.31 4.22 -9.15
CA VAL A 122 9.44 3.75 -10.54
C VAL A 122 10.80 4.15 -11.11
N LYS A 123 11.22 5.40 -10.87
CA LYS A 123 12.52 5.94 -11.28
C LYS A 123 13.16 6.74 -10.15
N PRO A 124 14.51 6.71 -10.03
CA PRO A 124 15.46 5.96 -10.87
C PRO A 124 15.56 4.47 -10.49
N ILE A 125 14.97 4.07 -9.37
CA ILE A 125 15.07 2.72 -8.81
C ILE A 125 13.66 2.13 -8.76
N ASN A 126 13.50 0.91 -9.29
CA ASN A 126 12.23 0.18 -9.27
C ASN A 126 12.09 -0.61 -7.96
N VAL A 127 11.55 0.04 -6.93
CA VAL A 127 11.35 -0.56 -5.59
C VAL A 127 9.96 -0.25 -5.07
N ARG A 128 9.39 -1.21 -4.36
CA ARG A 128 8.05 -1.13 -3.76
C ARG A 128 8.20 -1.06 -2.25
N VAL A 129 7.58 -0.05 -1.63
CA VAL A 129 7.60 0.16 -0.18
C VAL A 129 6.20 -0.08 0.35
N VAL A 130 6.06 -1.01 1.28
CA VAL A 130 4.77 -1.31 1.93
C VAL A 130 4.60 -0.40 3.14
N LEU A 131 3.50 0.35 3.17
CA LEU A 131 3.09 1.16 4.30
C LEU A 131 1.92 0.47 4.98
N ASN A 132 2.17 -0.07 6.18
CA ASN A 132 1.15 -0.79 6.93
C ASN A 132 0.25 0.18 7.67
N SER A 133 -1.02 -0.20 7.83
CA SER A 133 -1.96 0.48 8.72
C SER A 133 -1.38 0.58 10.14
N GLN A 134 -1.47 1.77 10.74
CA GLN A 134 -0.93 2.09 12.06
C GLN A 134 -1.83 3.10 12.78
N THR A 135 -1.63 3.24 14.09
CA THR A 135 -2.30 4.28 14.88
C THR A 135 -1.88 5.66 14.40
N CYS A 136 -2.85 6.53 14.14
CA CYS A 136 -2.57 7.92 13.78
C CYS A 136 -1.88 8.67 14.92
N ALA A 137 -0.86 9.44 14.56
CA ALA A 137 -0.28 10.43 15.45
C ALA A 137 -1.32 11.52 15.78
N PRO A 138 -1.23 12.17 16.95
CA PRO A 138 -2.11 13.29 17.28
C PRO A 138 -1.99 14.43 16.25
N ALA A 139 -3.10 15.12 16.00
CA ALA A 139 -3.22 16.13 14.94
C ALA A 139 -2.07 17.16 14.99
N GLY A 140 -1.33 17.28 13.88
CA GLY A 140 -0.20 18.21 13.72
C GLY A 140 1.18 17.56 13.60
N GLU A 141 1.28 16.24 13.78
CA GLU A 141 2.52 15.48 13.59
C GLU A 141 2.32 14.45 12.47
N VAL A 142 2.73 14.82 11.25
CA VAL A 142 3.02 13.86 10.17
C VAL A 142 4.51 13.78 9.96
#